data_AF-A0A0U1DAG2-F1
#
_entry.id   AF-A0A0U1DAG2-F1
#
_cell.length_a   1.000
_cell.length_b   1.000
_cell.length_c   1.000
_cell.angle_alpha   90.00
_cell.angle_beta   90.00
_cell.angle_gamma   90.00
#
_symmetry.space_group_name_H-M   'P 1'
#
loop_
_entity.id
_entity.type
_entity.pdbx_description
1 polymer ?
#
loop_
_entity_poly.entity_id
_entity_poly.type
_entity_poly.pdbx_seq_one_letter_code
_entity_poly.pdbx_strand_id
1 'polypeptide(L)'
;MPQGRFDYVRIGDQPGYVNQLAVVAAGICDRVDKITVNEAADTTFYDSPETEKPVGFGQPIDHPDLQAMTAHGTGVFGEAVRMIGDALGIEFDEVRCDAEYAQTTEDLDLGSWTIPAGGVAGVFVSWKGIVGDTTRVELTLRWRKGQTLQPDWQIDQDGWVIEVAGRPTVTMKVGFLPPPDFEATTLEEFMVLGHIMTATPPINAIPAVVNAAPGIVTYNDLPLILPRGVVPAS
;
A
#
# COMPACT_ATOMS: atom_id res chain seq x y z
N MET A 1 15.28 36.11 -13.21
CA MET A 1 15.54 34.66 -13.08
C MET A 1 14.30 34.04 -12.44
N PRO A 2 13.56 33.14 -13.08
CA PRO A 2 12.44 32.49 -12.41
C PRO A 2 13.00 31.43 -11.44
N GLN A 3 12.53 31.46 -10.20
CA GLN A 3 12.85 30.52 -9.13
C GLN A 3 12.45 29.10 -9.56
N GLY A 4 13.37 28.15 -9.46
CA GLY A 4 13.10 26.73 -9.67
C GLY A 4 12.06 26.26 -8.66
N ARG A 5 10.92 25.80 -9.17
CA ARG A 5 9.86 25.16 -8.37
C ARG A 5 10.16 23.66 -8.40
N PHE A 6 10.28 23.05 -7.23
CA PHE A 6 10.53 21.63 -7.08
C PHE A 6 9.20 20.87 -7.27
N ASP A 7 9.17 19.92 -8.20
CA ASP A 7 8.02 19.03 -8.40
C ASP A 7 8.13 17.89 -7.37
N TYR A 8 7.18 17.82 -6.44
CA TYR A 8 7.09 16.74 -5.44
C TYR A 8 6.06 15.72 -5.92
N VAL A 9 6.50 14.50 -6.15
CA VAL A 9 5.67 13.39 -6.63
C VAL A 9 5.91 12.20 -5.71
N ARG A 10 4.84 11.72 -5.06
CA ARG A 10 4.90 10.58 -4.16
C ARG A 10 4.55 9.31 -4.93
N ILE A 11 5.57 8.60 -5.40
CA ILE A 11 5.45 7.36 -6.15
C ILE A 11 6.17 6.25 -5.37
N GLY A 12 5.45 5.15 -5.09
CA GLY A 12 5.95 3.93 -4.46
C GLY A 12 5.16 2.70 -4.96
N ASP A 13 5.35 1.55 -4.33
CA ASP A 13 4.61 0.31 -4.60
C ASP A 13 3.15 0.41 -4.11
N GLN A 14 2.95 0.53 -2.80
CA GLN A 14 1.70 0.93 -2.18
C GLN A 14 1.97 1.86 -0.97
N PRO A 15 1.45 3.11 -0.98
CA PRO A 15 0.58 3.68 -2.00
C PRO A 15 1.34 4.14 -3.25
N GLY A 16 0.83 3.74 -4.43
CA GLY A 16 1.36 4.22 -5.70
C GLY A 16 0.97 3.32 -6.88
N TYR A 17 1.91 2.48 -7.32
CA TYR A 17 1.79 1.66 -8.51
C TYR A 17 0.57 0.73 -8.48
N VAL A 18 0.31 0.05 -7.36
CA VAL A 18 -0.84 -0.86 -7.23
C VAL A 18 -2.18 -0.12 -7.37
N ASN A 19 -2.27 1.10 -6.83
CA ASN A 19 -3.47 1.92 -6.95
C ASN A 19 -3.68 2.40 -8.39
N GLN A 20 -2.60 2.69 -9.11
CA GLN A 20 -2.67 2.98 -10.54
C GLN A 20 -3.15 1.76 -11.34
N LEU A 21 -2.72 0.55 -10.98
CA LEU A 21 -3.22 -0.69 -11.58
C LEU A 21 -4.72 -0.87 -11.34
N ALA A 22 -5.26 -0.43 -10.20
CA ALA A 22 -6.70 -0.45 -9.95
C ALA A 22 -7.47 0.46 -10.90
N VAL A 23 -6.96 1.66 -11.17
CA VAL A 23 -7.52 2.58 -12.19
C VAL A 23 -7.44 1.96 -13.59
N VAL A 24 -6.30 1.37 -13.95
CA VAL A 24 -6.13 0.67 -15.24
C VAL A 24 -7.12 -0.49 -15.38
N ALA A 25 -7.31 -1.30 -14.33
CA ALA A 25 -8.26 -2.41 -14.30
C ALA A 25 -9.70 -1.92 -14.51
N ALA A 26 -10.06 -0.77 -13.93
CA ALA A 26 -11.37 -0.17 -14.09
C ALA A 26 -11.64 0.37 -15.51
N GLY A 27 -10.59 0.70 -16.27
CA GLY A 27 -10.71 1.29 -17.61
C GLY A 27 -11.39 0.42 -18.67
N ILE A 28 -11.58 -0.88 -18.42
CA ILE A 28 -12.33 -1.79 -19.32
C ILE A 28 -13.81 -1.94 -18.94
N CYS A 29 -14.26 -1.27 -17.87
CA CYS A 29 -15.63 -1.31 -17.40
C CYS A 29 -16.48 -0.18 -18.01
N ASP A 30 -17.73 -0.49 -18.39
CA ASP A 30 -18.72 0.54 -18.75
C ASP A 30 -19.46 1.10 -17.52
N ARG A 31 -19.31 0.43 -16.37
CA ARG A 31 -19.80 0.85 -15.06
C ARG A 31 -18.89 0.30 -13.97
N VAL A 32 -18.53 1.13 -13.00
CA VAL A 32 -17.80 0.75 -11.78
C VAL A 32 -18.71 1.01 -10.58
N ASP A 33 -18.98 -0.03 -9.80
CA ASP A 33 -19.83 0.01 -8.61
C ASP A 33 -18.97 0.17 -7.34
N LYS A 34 -17.85 -0.56 -7.24
CA LYS A 34 -16.84 -0.46 -6.17
C LYS A 34 -15.45 -0.93 -6.65
N ILE A 35 -14.38 -0.28 -6.19
CA ILE A 35 -13.00 -0.78 -6.30
C ILE A 35 -12.52 -1.23 -4.92
N THR A 36 -11.96 -2.43 -4.83
CA THR A 36 -11.30 -2.94 -3.63
C THR A 36 -9.86 -3.32 -3.98
N VAL A 37 -8.91 -2.86 -3.17
CA VAL A 37 -7.50 -3.25 -3.28
C VAL A 37 -7.09 -3.85 -1.94
N ASN A 38 -6.75 -5.13 -1.94
CA ASN A 38 -6.40 -5.88 -0.74
C ASN A 38 -4.93 -6.29 -0.75
N GLU A 39 -4.24 -5.95 0.33
CA GLU A 39 -2.90 -6.40 0.67
C GLU A 39 -2.93 -7.24 1.94
N ALA A 40 -2.28 -8.39 1.92
CA ALA A 40 -2.00 -9.16 3.11
C ALA A 40 -0.52 -9.57 3.09
N ALA A 41 0.22 -9.28 4.16
CA ALA A 41 1.64 -9.56 4.22
C ALA A 41 2.09 -9.98 5.63
N ASP A 42 2.95 -11.01 5.69
CA ASP A 42 3.77 -11.26 6.87
C ASP A 42 4.96 -10.29 6.83
N THR A 43 4.90 -9.31 7.72
CA THR A 43 5.88 -8.23 7.84
C THR A 43 6.87 -8.49 8.98
N THR A 44 6.96 -9.72 9.51
CA THR A 44 7.85 -10.05 10.65
C THR A 44 9.27 -9.57 10.44
N PHE A 45 9.76 -9.67 9.21
CA PHE A 45 11.13 -9.34 8.86
C PHE A 45 11.31 -7.98 8.19
N TYR A 46 10.21 -7.23 8.04
CA TYR A 46 10.29 -5.82 7.73
C TYR A 46 10.73 -5.08 8.99
N ASP A 47 11.95 -4.52 8.97
CA ASP A 47 12.55 -3.84 10.11
C ASP A 47 12.53 -2.32 9.87
N SER A 48 11.42 -1.68 10.23
CA SER A 48 11.27 -0.23 10.09
C SER A 48 10.52 0.34 11.29
N PRO A 49 11.10 0.34 12.49
CA PRO A 49 10.43 0.80 13.71
C PRO A 49 9.94 2.26 13.61
N GLU A 50 10.61 3.10 12.81
CA GLU A 50 10.20 4.48 12.56
C GLU A 50 8.88 4.60 11.79
N THR A 51 8.53 3.60 10.97
CA THR A 51 7.24 3.56 10.25
C THR A 51 6.20 2.72 10.98
N GLU A 52 6.63 1.66 11.67
CA GLU A 52 5.74 0.68 12.30
C GLU A 52 5.20 1.14 13.66
N LYS A 53 6.03 1.77 14.51
CA LYS A 53 5.58 2.25 15.83
C LYS A 53 4.49 3.33 15.73
N PRO A 54 4.57 4.31 14.80
CA PRO A 54 3.49 5.27 14.59
C PRO A 54 2.16 4.65 14.17
N VAL A 55 2.19 3.48 13.51
CA VAL A 55 0.97 2.74 13.12
C VAL A 55 0.31 2.07 14.34
N GLY A 56 1.07 1.79 15.40
CA GLY A 56 0.58 1.19 16.65
C GLY A 56 1.26 -0.12 17.03
N PHE A 57 2.19 -0.65 16.23
CA PHE A 57 2.93 -1.86 16.58
C PHE A 57 3.71 -1.67 17.89
N GLY A 58 3.62 -2.67 18.77
CA GLY A 58 4.24 -2.64 20.10
C GLY A 58 3.44 -1.91 21.18
N GLN A 59 2.37 -1.18 20.83
CA GLN A 59 1.48 -0.57 21.83
C GLN A 59 0.62 -1.65 22.52
N PRO A 60 0.13 -1.40 23.75
CA PRO A 60 -0.94 -2.21 24.33
C PRO A 60 -2.16 -2.26 23.41
N ILE A 61 -2.80 -3.43 23.27
CA ILE A 61 -3.99 -3.59 22.41
C ILE A 61 -5.19 -2.72 22.83
N ASP A 62 -5.23 -2.32 24.10
CA ASP A 62 -6.25 -1.45 24.69
C ASP A 62 -5.80 0.03 24.78
N HIS A 63 -4.70 0.40 24.11
CA HIS A 63 -4.22 1.77 24.09
C HIS A 63 -5.32 2.71 23.53
N PRO A 64 -5.72 3.77 24.28
CA PRO A 64 -6.91 4.57 23.93
C PRO A 64 -6.79 5.29 22.58
N ASP A 65 -5.57 5.66 22.18
CA ASP A 65 -5.32 6.37 20.92
C ASP A 65 -4.96 5.44 19.75
N LEU A 66 -5.04 4.10 19.92
CA LEU A 66 -4.52 3.16 18.92
C LEU A 66 -5.15 3.37 17.53
N GLN A 67 -6.47 3.57 17.46
CA GLN A 67 -7.17 3.88 16.21
C GLN A 67 -6.66 5.17 15.56
N ALA A 68 -6.42 6.21 16.36
CA ALA A 68 -5.94 7.51 15.87
C ALA A 68 -4.48 7.41 15.40
N MET A 69 -3.65 6.65 16.11
CA MET A 69 -2.27 6.33 15.71
C MET A 69 -2.25 5.61 14.36
N THR A 70 -3.03 4.53 14.23
CA THR A 70 -3.12 3.78 12.96
C THR A 70 -3.62 4.67 11.84
N ALA A 71 -4.67 5.46 12.05
CA ALA A 71 -5.17 6.40 11.04
C ALA A 71 -4.12 7.46 10.64
N HIS A 72 -3.31 7.93 11.58
CA HIS A 72 -2.23 8.87 11.27
C HIS A 72 -1.07 8.20 10.51
N GLY A 73 -0.55 7.09 11.04
CA GLY A 73 0.58 6.35 10.45
C GLY A 73 0.27 5.77 9.07
N THR A 74 -1.00 5.46 8.80
CA THR A 74 -1.47 4.91 7.51
C THR A 74 -2.22 5.93 6.65
N GLY A 75 -2.18 7.23 7.01
CA GLY A 75 -2.92 8.30 6.31
C GLY A 75 -2.69 8.37 4.80
N VAL A 76 -1.55 7.88 4.36
CA VAL A 76 -1.12 7.77 2.96
C VAL A 76 -2.07 6.93 2.10
N PHE A 77 -2.74 5.92 2.67
CA PHE A 77 -3.75 5.13 1.94
C PHE A 77 -5.06 5.89 1.80
N GLY A 78 -5.37 6.81 2.72
CA GLY A 78 -6.46 7.77 2.54
C GLY A 78 -6.22 8.73 1.38
N GLU A 79 -4.97 9.09 1.09
CA GLU A 79 -4.60 9.85 -0.13
C GLU A 79 -4.79 8.99 -1.38
N ALA A 80 -4.43 7.70 -1.32
CA ALA A 80 -4.64 6.76 -2.42
C ALA A 80 -6.13 6.52 -2.73
N VAL A 81 -6.99 6.40 -1.71
CA VAL A 81 -8.46 6.36 -1.89
C VAL A 81 -8.92 7.56 -2.71
N ARG A 82 -8.47 8.76 -2.34
CA ARG A 82 -8.82 10.01 -3.03
C ARG A 82 -8.32 10.04 -4.47
N MET A 83 -7.10 9.56 -4.72
CA MET A 83 -6.55 9.45 -6.08
C MET A 83 -7.40 8.54 -6.97
N ILE A 84 -7.86 7.39 -6.46
CA ILE A 84 -8.76 6.50 -7.20
C ILE A 84 -10.14 7.16 -7.40
N GLY A 85 -10.67 7.86 -6.41
CA GLY A 85 -11.93 8.63 -6.54
C GLY A 85 -11.86 9.70 -7.62
N ASP A 86 -10.77 10.46 -7.65
CA ASP A 86 -10.48 11.45 -8.69
C ASP A 86 -10.40 10.82 -10.08
N ALA A 87 -9.74 9.66 -10.21
CA ALA A 87 -9.68 8.91 -11.46
C ALA A 87 -11.07 8.41 -11.94
N LEU A 88 -11.97 8.10 -11.01
CA LEU A 88 -13.35 7.73 -11.29
C LEU A 88 -14.26 8.95 -11.55
N GLY A 89 -13.77 10.17 -11.33
CA GLY A 89 -14.54 11.41 -11.45
C GLY A 89 -15.62 11.56 -10.38
N ILE A 90 -15.39 11.05 -9.17
CA ILE A 90 -16.33 11.15 -8.04
C ILE A 90 -15.70 11.87 -6.85
N GLU A 91 -16.52 12.65 -6.15
CA GLU A 91 -16.16 13.22 -4.84
C GLU A 91 -16.71 12.34 -3.73
N PHE A 92 -15.90 12.09 -2.68
CA PHE A 92 -16.35 11.35 -1.51
C PHE A 92 -16.93 12.31 -0.47
N ASP A 93 -18.04 11.91 0.15
CA ASP A 93 -18.60 12.60 1.32
C ASP A 93 -17.70 12.39 2.55
N GLU A 94 -17.09 11.21 2.64
CA GLU A 94 -16.21 10.82 3.73
C GLU A 94 -15.06 9.94 3.21
N VAL A 95 -13.87 10.14 3.77
CA VAL A 95 -12.78 9.16 3.70
C VAL A 95 -12.44 8.71 5.11
N ARG A 96 -12.77 7.45 5.41
CA ARG A 96 -12.71 6.89 6.77
C ARG A 96 -11.63 5.81 6.90
N CYS A 97 -10.97 5.78 8.05
CA CYS A 97 -10.05 4.73 8.45
C CYS A 97 -10.69 3.89 9.56
N ASP A 98 -10.90 2.61 9.29
CA ASP A 98 -11.32 1.60 10.27
C ASP A 98 -10.12 0.66 10.51
N ALA A 99 -9.88 0.24 11.75
CA ALA A 99 -8.79 -0.70 12.04
C ALA A 99 -9.18 -1.76 13.08
N GLU A 100 -8.58 -2.93 12.94
CA GLU A 100 -8.65 -4.07 13.85
C GLU A 100 -7.22 -4.49 14.21
N TYR A 101 -7.06 -5.12 15.38
CA TYR A 101 -5.74 -5.43 15.93
C TYR A 101 -5.66 -6.86 16.42
N ALA A 102 -4.44 -7.40 16.39
CA ALA A 102 -4.06 -8.63 17.08
C ALA A 102 -2.81 -8.37 17.92
N GLN A 103 -2.73 -9.01 19.09
CA GLN A 103 -1.57 -8.94 19.97
C GLN A 103 -0.73 -10.20 19.86
N THR A 104 0.57 -10.12 20.14
CA THR A 104 1.41 -11.32 20.29
C THR A 104 1.24 -11.93 21.68
N THR A 105 1.26 -13.26 21.80
CA THR A 105 1.22 -13.96 23.09
C THR A 105 2.59 -14.11 23.75
N GLU A 106 3.66 -13.80 23.03
CA GLU A 106 5.05 -13.92 23.48
C GLU A 106 5.84 -12.67 23.09
N ASP A 107 6.96 -12.42 23.77
CA ASP A 107 7.90 -11.37 23.36
C ASP A 107 8.44 -11.70 21.96
N LEU A 108 8.28 -10.77 21.02
CA LEU A 108 8.69 -10.91 19.64
C LEU A 108 9.93 -10.06 19.39
N ASP A 109 11.09 -10.72 19.26
CA ASP A 109 12.35 -10.11 18.85
C ASP A 109 12.39 -9.92 17.32
N LEU A 110 12.51 -8.67 16.89
CA LEU A 110 12.56 -8.27 15.47
C LEU A 110 13.98 -7.88 15.04
N GLY A 111 15.00 -8.15 15.87
CA GLY A 111 16.39 -7.80 15.63
C GLY A 111 16.74 -6.40 16.16
N SER A 112 16.21 -5.33 15.54
CA SER A 112 16.51 -3.96 15.99
C SER A 112 15.63 -3.47 17.15
N TRP A 113 14.50 -4.13 17.37
CA TRP A 113 13.52 -3.80 18.40
C TRP A 113 12.68 -5.02 18.78
N THR A 114 11.90 -4.89 19.85
CA THR A 114 11.06 -5.98 20.39
C THR A 114 9.64 -5.50 20.59
N ILE A 115 8.67 -6.35 20.28
CA ILE A 115 7.26 -6.18 20.67
C ILE A 115 7.02 -7.07 21.89
N PRO A 116 6.65 -6.53 23.07
CA PRO A 116 6.40 -7.35 24.24
C PRO A 116 5.12 -8.19 24.08
N ALA A 117 5.03 -9.29 24.82
CA ALA A 117 3.79 -10.07 24.96
C ALA A 117 2.61 -9.16 25.36
N GLY A 118 1.46 -9.32 24.70
CA GLY A 118 0.28 -8.45 24.83
C GLY A 118 0.35 -7.16 24.00
N GLY A 119 1.49 -6.87 23.37
CA GLY A 119 1.64 -5.76 22.44
C GLY A 119 1.02 -6.07 21.08
N VAL A 120 0.52 -5.03 20.41
CA VAL A 120 0.00 -5.11 19.04
C VAL A 120 1.10 -5.61 18.11
N ALA A 121 0.84 -6.75 17.47
CA ALA A 121 1.70 -7.38 16.49
C ALA A 121 0.94 -7.73 15.19
N GLY A 122 -0.36 -7.47 15.13
CA GLY A 122 -1.17 -7.48 13.92
C GLY A 122 -1.98 -6.19 13.80
N VAL A 123 -1.94 -5.59 12.61
CA VAL A 123 -2.76 -4.44 12.24
C VAL A 123 -3.51 -4.76 10.96
N PHE A 124 -4.84 -4.70 11.00
CA PHE A 124 -5.70 -4.75 9.83
C PHE A 124 -6.37 -3.39 9.67
N VAL A 125 -6.01 -2.65 8.62
CA VAL A 125 -6.54 -1.31 8.36
C VAL A 125 -7.36 -1.31 7.08
N SER A 126 -8.50 -0.61 7.09
CA SER A 126 -9.34 -0.37 5.93
C SER A 126 -9.58 1.13 5.74
N TRP A 127 -9.11 1.67 4.62
CA TRP A 127 -9.38 3.02 4.17
C TRP A 127 -10.50 3.03 3.15
N LYS A 128 -11.58 3.77 3.43
CA LYS A 128 -12.84 3.74 2.67
C LYS A 128 -13.18 5.12 2.13
N GLY A 129 -13.42 5.21 0.83
CA GLY A 129 -14.04 6.36 0.18
C GLY A 129 -15.54 6.13 0.04
N ILE A 130 -16.35 6.99 0.65
CA ILE A 130 -17.79 6.79 0.83
C ILE A 130 -18.57 7.88 0.09
N VAL A 131 -19.64 7.49 -0.61
CA VAL A 131 -20.64 8.38 -1.22
C VAL A 131 -22.03 7.96 -0.73
N GLY A 132 -22.73 8.86 -0.04
CA GLY A 132 -23.90 8.55 0.78
C GLY A 132 -23.55 7.49 1.82
N ASP A 133 -24.28 6.37 1.81
CA ASP A 133 -24.03 5.23 2.69
C ASP A 133 -23.22 4.10 2.01
N THR A 134 -22.63 4.36 0.83
CA THR A 134 -21.96 3.33 0.01
C THR A 134 -20.46 3.56 -0.09
N THR A 135 -19.67 2.57 0.32
CA THR A 135 -18.22 2.53 0.05
C THR A 135 -17.97 2.25 -1.43
N ARG A 136 -17.37 3.22 -2.12
CA ARG A 136 -17.02 3.14 -3.55
C ARG A 136 -15.59 2.71 -3.80
N VAL A 137 -14.69 3.04 -2.89
CA VAL A 137 -13.28 2.63 -2.94
C VAL A 137 -12.88 2.13 -1.56
N GLU A 138 -12.23 0.98 -1.51
CA GLU A 138 -11.70 0.40 -0.27
C GLU A 138 -10.28 -0.13 -0.47
N LEU A 139 -9.37 0.30 0.40
CA LEU A 139 -8.00 -0.19 0.50
C LEU A 139 -7.86 -0.94 1.82
N THR A 140 -7.62 -2.25 1.78
CA THR A 140 -7.43 -3.07 2.98
C THR A 140 -6.00 -3.56 3.06
N LEU A 141 -5.39 -3.43 4.24
CA LEU A 141 -4.03 -3.89 4.52
C LEU A 141 -4.03 -4.73 5.78
N ARG A 142 -3.63 -5.98 5.66
CA ARG A 142 -3.45 -6.91 6.78
C ARG A 142 -1.97 -7.21 6.97
N TRP A 143 -1.41 -6.66 8.05
CA TRP A 143 -0.02 -6.90 8.41
C TRP A 143 0.05 -7.68 9.71
N ARG A 144 0.87 -8.73 9.70
CA ARG A 144 1.22 -9.49 10.91
C ARG A 144 2.73 -9.47 11.14
N LYS A 145 3.12 -9.62 12.40
CA LYS A 145 4.48 -9.89 12.84
C LYS A 145 4.47 -11.05 13.83
N GLY A 146 5.42 -11.96 13.69
CA GLY A 146 5.53 -13.17 14.48
C GLY A 146 4.56 -14.27 14.04
N GLN A 147 4.55 -15.35 14.83
CA GLN A 147 3.74 -16.56 14.58
C GLN A 147 2.72 -16.85 15.69
N THR A 148 2.61 -15.94 16.65
CA THR A 148 1.93 -16.13 17.94
C THR A 148 0.85 -15.07 18.18
N LEU A 149 0.12 -14.69 17.12
CA LEU A 149 -0.93 -13.69 17.22
C LEU A 149 -2.21 -14.20 17.91
N GLN A 150 -2.87 -13.29 18.61
CA GLN A 150 -4.20 -13.47 19.17
C GLN A 150 -5.08 -12.24 18.87
N PRO A 151 -6.18 -12.39 18.09
CA PRO A 151 -6.57 -13.58 17.35
C PRO A 151 -5.52 -14.00 16.30
N ASP A 152 -5.47 -15.29 16.00
CA ASP A 152 -4.51 -15.84 15.03
C ASP A 152 -4.95 -15.49 13.60
N TRP A 153 -4.22 -14.57 12.98
CA TRP A 153 -4.47 -14.13 11.61
C TRP A 153 -3.64 -14.93 10.62
N GLN A 154 -4.32 -15.76 9.85
CA GLN A 154 -3.74 -16.48 8.72
C GLN A 154 -3.61 -15.54 7.51
N ILE A 155 -2.47 -15.60 6.84
CA ILE A 155 -2.21 -14.88 5.60
C ILE A 155 -2.07 -15.93 4.50
N ASP A 156 -3.17 -16.14 3.77
CA ASP A 156 -3.28 -17.15 2.72
C ASP A 156 -3.11 -16.54 1.31
N GLN A 157 -2.82 -15.24 1.25
CA GLN A 157 -2.66 -14.46 0.02
C GLN A 157 -1.26 -13.86 -0.02
N ASP A 158 -0.59 -14.05 -1.16
CA ASP A 158 0.63 -13.31 -1.49
C ASP A 158 0.34 -12.18 -2.48
N GLY A 159 0.91 -11.01 -2.21
CA GLY A 159 0.79 -9.82 -3.04
C GLY A 159 -0.56 -9.12 -2.95
N TRP A 160 -0.94 -8.40 -4.00
CA TRP A 160 -2.15 -7.59 -4.04
C TRP A 160 -3.25 -8.26 -4.86
N VAL A 161 -4.48 -8.16 -4.35
CA VAL A 161 -5.70 -8.53 -5.09
C VAL A 161 -6.53 -7.28 -5.28
N ILE A 162 -6.74 -6.92 -6.54
CA ILE A 162 -7.58 -5.81 -6.96
C ILE A 162 -8.88 -6.39 -7.51
N GLU A 163 -10.00 -5.90 -7.02
CA GLU A 163 -11.33 -6.21 -7.53
C GLU A 163 -12.04 -4.93 -7.94
N VAL A 164 -12.48 -4.87 -9.20
CA VAL A 164 -13.41 -3.87 -9.70
C VAL A 164 -14.76 -4.55 -9.81
N ALA A 165 -15.61 -4.35 -8.80
CA ALA A 165 -17.01 -4.68 -8.89
C ALA A 165 -17.66 -3.69 -9.87
N GLY A 166 -17.98 -4.19 -11.06
CA GLY A 166 -18.48 -3.38 -12.16
C GLY A 166 -19.02 -4.26 -13.28
N ARG A 167 -19.12 -3.67 -14.48
CA ARG A 167 -19.49 -4.40 -15.69
C ARG A 167 -18.43 -4.18 -16.80
N PRO A 168 -17.66 -5.23 -17.16
CA PRO A 168 -17.56 -6.51 -16.47
C PRO A 168 -16.99 -6.37 -15.04
N THR A 169 -17.13 -7.41 -14.23
CA THR A 169 -16.36 -7.51 -12.99
C THR A 169 -14.94 -7.92 -13.33
N VAL A 170 -13.96 -7.21 -12.79
CA VAL A 170 -12.53 -7.40 -13.10
C VAL A 170 -11.79 -7.77 -11.83
N THR A 171 -10.96 -8.82 -11.91
CA THR A 171 -10.06 -9.21 -10.83
C THR A 171 -8.64 -9.21 -11.37
N MET A 172 -7.73 -8.51 -10.69
CA MET A 172 -6.30 -8.53 -10.98
C MET A 172 -5.55 -9.01 -9.74
N LYS A 173 -4.66 -9.99 -9.92
CA LYS A 173 -3.75 -10.45 -8.88
C LYS A 173 -2.34 -10.05 -9.26
N VAL A 174 -1.69 -9.31 -8.38
CA VAL A 174 -0.32 -8.80 -8.56
C VAL A 174 0.56 -9.49 -7.53
N GLY A 175 1.28 -10.51 -7.98
CA GLY A 175 2.31 -11.18 -7.19
C GLY A 175 3.69 -10.86 -7.73
N PHE A 176 4.69 -11.04 -6.88
CA PHE A 176 6.09 -10.95 -7.25
C PHE A 176 6.81 -12.17 -6.69
N LEU A 177 7.64 -12.77 -7.53
CA LEU A 177 8.47 -13.90 -7.16
C LEU A 177 9.90 -13.59 -7.60
N PRO A 178 10.91 -14.07 -6.86
CA PRO A 178 12.28 -14.02 -7.33
C PRO A 178 12.39 -14.65 -8.73
N PRO A 179 13.14 -14.04 -9.67
CA PRO A 179 13.45 -14.69 -10.93
C PRO A 179 14.37 -15.91 -10.71
N PRO A 180 14.47 -16.84 -11.67
CA PRO A 180 15.22 -18.09 -11.48
C PRO A 180 16.71 -17.94 -11.16
N ASP A 181 17.31 -16.80 -11.53
CA ASP A 181 18.71 -16.44 -11.31
C ASP A 181 18.93 -15.63 -10.01
N PHE A 182 17.87 -15.37 -9.25
CA PHE A 182 17.97 -14.68 -7.97
C PHE A 182 18.48 -15.62 -6.89
N GLU A 183 19.65 -15.32 -6.35
CA GLU A 183 20.24 -16.04 -5.23
C GLU A 183 20.16 -15.17 -3.97
N ALA A 184 19.52 -15.71 -2.94
CA ALA A 184 19.50 -15.13 -1.60
C ALA A 184 19.75 -16.24 -0.58
N THR A 185 20.72 -16.02 0.30
CA THR A 185 21.07 -16.87 1.43
C THR A 185 20.53 -16.35 2.75
N THR A 186 20.17 -15.06 2.77
CA THR A 186 19.53 -14.39 3.89
C THR A 186 18.21 -13.77 3.44
N LEU A 187 17.34 -13.48 4.40
CA LEU A 187 16.09 -12.80 4.12
C LEU A 187 16.31 -11.31 3.78
N GLU A 188 17.36 -10.68 4.33
CA GLU A 188 17.76 -9.33 3.94
C GLU A 188 18.08 -9.25 2.44
N GLU A 189 18.82 -10.23 1.91
CA GLU A 189 19.06 -10.34 0.46
C GLU A 189 17.75 -10.51 -0.32
N PHE A 190 16.80 -11.30 0.19
CA PHE A 190 15.48 -11.46 -0.41
C PHE A 190 14.66 -10.15 -0.46
N MET A 191 14.75 -9.31 0.59
CA MET A 191 14.03 -8.04 0.69
C MET A 191 14.42 -7.01 -0.38
N VAL A 192 15.56 -7.20 -1.07
CA VAL A 192 15.97 -6.39 -2.23
C VAL A 192 14.87 -6.35 -3.29
N LEU A 193 14.08 -7.43 -3.48
CA LEU A 193 12.97 -7.44 -4.43
C LEU A 193 11.91 -6.39 -4.08
N GLY A 194 11.52 -6.27 -2.81
CA GLY A 194 10.58 -5.25 -2.35
C GLY A 194 11.13 -3.83 -2.52
N HIS A 195 12.43 -3.64 -2.23
CA HIS A 195 13.10 -2.36 -2.46
C HIS A 195 13.10 -1.96 -3.95
N ILE A 196 13.38 -2.90 -4.86
CA ILE A 196 13.31 -2.66 -6.31
C ILE A 196 11.89 -2.25 -6.71
N MET A 197 10.87 -2.96 -6.21
CA MET A 197 9.46 -2.66 -6.51
C MET A 197 9.02 -1.28 -6.04
N THR A 198 9.55 -0.81 -4.91
CA THR A 198 9.28 0.54 -4.40
C THR A 198 10.06 1.60 -5.20
N ALA A 199 11.32 1.34 -5.53
CA ALA A 199 12.23 2.33 -6.13
C ALA A 199 12.07 2.49 -7.65
N THR A 200 11.61 1.45 -8.35
CA THR A 200 11.55 1.46 -9.83
C THR A 200 10.42 2.33 -10.40
N PRO A 201 9.18 2.29 -9.89
CA PRO A 201 8.11 3.18 -10.35
C PRO A 201 8.47 4.67 -10.36
N PRO A 202 9.06 5.26 -9.29
CA PRO A 202 9.42 6.68 -9.31
C PRO A 202 10.53 6.97 -10.31
N ILE A 203 11.52 6.08 -10.46
CA ILE A 203 12.57 6.22 -11.48
C ILE A 203 11.98 6.26 -12.89
N ASN A 204 11.08 5.33 -13.20
CA ASN A 204 10.42 5.27 -14.50
C ASN A 204 9.51 6.49 -14.76
N ALA A 205 9.01 7.14 -13.70
CA ALA A 205 8.17 8.31 -13.81
C ALA A 205 8.93 9.63 -14.06
N ILE A 206 10.25 9.67 -13.81
CA ILE A 206 11.09 10.87 -13.97
C ILE A 206 10.83 11.58 -15.32
N PRO A 207 10.86 10.91 -16.49
CA PRO A 207 10.63 11.59 -17.75
C PRO A 207 9.23 12.17 -17.89
N ALA A 208 8.21 11.53 -17.31
CA ALA A 208 6.84 12.03 -17.36
C ALA A 208 6.68 13.28 -16.48
N VAL A 209 7.25 13.25 -15.27
CA VAL A 209 7.21 14.36 -14.31
C VAL A 209 7.97 15.57 -14.84
N VAL A 210 9.17 15.38 -15.39
CA VAL A 210 9.98 16.46 -15.97
C VAL A 210 9.27 17.19 -17.11
N ASN A 211 8.41 16.48 -17.85
CA ASN A 211 7.64 17.05 -18.96
C ASN A 211 6.27 17.60 -18.54
N ALA A 212 5.87 17.43 -17.28
CA ALA A 212 4.59 17.92 -16.79
C ALA A 212 4.60 19.45 -16.60
N ALA A 213 3.42 20.05 -16.53
CA ALA A 213 3.31 21.46 -16.15
C ALA A 213 3.74 21.65 -14.69
N PRO A 214 4.38 22.79 -14.33
CA PRO A 214 4.80 23.04 -12.95
C PRO A 214 3.64 22.97 -11.97
N GLY A 215 3.76 22.17 -10.91
CA GLY A 215 2.70 21.97 -9.94
C GLY A 215 2.82 20.65 -9.20
N ILE A 216 1.82 20.36 -8.36
CA ILE A 216 1.68 19.02 -7.79
C ILE A 216 0.94 18.19 -8.83
N VAL A 217 1.54 17.08 -9.24
CA VAL A 217 0.96 16.14 -10.19
C VAL A 217 0.82 14.76 -9.56
N THR A 218 -0.20 14.04 -9.96
CA THR A 218 -0.50 12.67 -9.54
C THR A 218 -0.38 11.70 -10.71
N TYR A 219 -0.58 10.41 -10.45
CA TYR A 219 -0.68 9.42 -11.51
C TYR A 219 -1.82 9.67 -12.52
N ASN A 220 -2.86 10.42 -12.14
CA ASN A 220 -3.97 10.76 -13.03
C ASN A 220 -3.60 11.86 -14.02
N ASP A 221 -2.61 12.70 -13.69
CA ASP A 221 -2.15 13.82 -14.51
C ASP A 221 -1.05 13.43 -15.51
N LEU A 222 -0.40 12.30 -15.26
CA LEU A 222 0.72 11.81 -16.05
C LEU A 222 0.25 10.81 -17.11
N PRO A 223 0.94 10.72 -18.27
CA PRO A 223 0.73 9.59 -19.17
C PRO A 223 1.07 8.28 -18.46
N LEU A 224 0.59 7.16 -19.01
CA LEU A 224 0.99 5.83 -18.52
C LEU A 224 2.51 5.73 -18.45
N ILE A 225 3.04 5.44 -17.26
CA ILE A 225 4.48 5.34 -17.02
C ILE A 225 5.04 4.13 -17.76
N LEU A 226 6.10 4.36 -18.53
CA LEU A 226 6.68 3.35 -19.41
C LEU A 226 8.01 2.84 -18.84
N PRO A 227 8.23 1.50 -18.76
CA PRO A 227 9.47 0.93 -18.23
C PRO A 227 10.57 0.93 -19.31
N ARG A 228 11.06 2.10 -19.71
CA ARG A 228 12.07 2.22 -20.77
C ARG A 228 13.45 1.84 -20.24
N GLY A 229 14.20 1.06 -21.04
CA GLY A 229 15.60 0.73 -20.73
C GLY A 229 15.80 -0.41 -19.72
N VAL A 230 14.74 -1.12 -19.33
CA VAL A 230 14.83 -2.25 -18.37
C VAL A 230 15.08 -3.60 -19.06
N VAL A 231 15.09 -3.64 -20.39
CA VAL A 231 15.41 -4.85 -21.15
C VAL A 231 16.94 -5.02 -21.20
N PRO A 232 17.51 -6.18 -20.82
CA PRO A 232 18.94 -6.40 -20.88
C PRO A 232 19.51 -6.13 -22.28
N ALA A 233 20.67 -5.46 -22.34
CA ALA A 233 21.46 -5.41 -23.56
C ALA A 233 22.06 -6.80 -23.82
N SER A 234 21.89 -7.30 -25.04
CA SER A 234 22.47 -8.57 -25.52
C SER A 234 23.99 -8.59 -25.42
#